data_AF-A0A183DGN4-F1
#
_entry.id   AF-A0A183DGN4-F1
#
_cell.length_a   1.000
_cell.length_b   1.000
_cell.length_c   1.000
_cell.angle_alpha   90.00
_cell.angle_beta   90.00
_cell.angle_gamma   90.00
#
_symmetry.space_group_name_H-M   'P 1'
#
loop_
_entity.id
_entity.type
_entity.pdbx_description
1 polymer ?
#
loop_
_entity_poly.entity_id
_entity_poly.type
_entity_poly.pdbx_seq_one_letter_code
_entity_poly.pdbx_strand_id
1 'polypeptide(L)'
;LHLTLKMLTLLDEEEVEEAKKTVDAAITGCMSKILANKPLEAEIGGLDVMNDDPAHARVLYACVSSGRLVLFATFTVLHCSSWSLI
;
A
#
# COMPACT_ATOMS: atom_id res chain seq x y z
N LEU A 1 11.34 -9.06 0.53
CA LEU A 1 9.89 -9.25 0.75
C LEU A 1 9.30 -7.87 1.03
N HIS A 2 8.16 -7.51 0.44
CA HIS A 2 7.51 -6.22 0.67
C HIS A 2 5.98 -6.40 0.75
N LEU A 3 5.30 -5.40 1.33
CA LEU A 3 3.85 -5.30 1.30
C LEU A 3 3.45 -4.22 0.29
N THR A 4 2.72 -4.61 -0.74
CA THR A 4 2.22 -3.67 -1.75
C THR A 4 0.98 -2.95 -1.22
N LEU A 5 1.01 -1.62 -1.19
CA LEU A 5 -0.13 -0.80 -0.71
C LEU A 5 -1.03 -0.33 -1.86
N LYS A 6 -0.43 0.03 -3.00
CA LYS A 6 -1.13 0.47 -4.22
C LYS A 6 -0.24 0.22 -5.43
N MET A 7 -0.84 -0.24 -6.51
CA MET A 7 -0.22 -0.27 -7.84
C MET A 7 -0.63 1.00 -8.59
N LEU A 8 0.32 1.60 -9.31
CA LEU A 8 0.11 2.80 -10.11
C LEU A 8 0.45 2.48 -11.57
N THR A 9 -0.33 3.05 -12.49
CA THR A 9 0.02 3.11 -13.91
C THR A 9 0.58 4.50 -14.16
N LEU A 10 1.83 4.58 -14.61
CA LEU A 10 2.53 5.82 -14.91
C LEU A 10 3.06 5.69 -16.34
N LEU A 11 2.63 6.58 -17.22
CA LEU A 11 2.82 6.50 -18.67
C LEU A 11 4.04 7.30 -19.13
N ASP A 12 4.42 8.34 -18.38
CA ASP A 12 5.54 9.22 -18.70
C ASP A 12 6.30 9.70 -17.44
N GLU A 13 7.39 10.45 -17.68
CA GLU A 13 8.24 10.97 -16.62
C GLU A 13 7.54 12.06 -15.77
N GLU A 14 6.57 12.77 -16.34
CA GLU A 14 5.81 13.81 -15.62
C GLU A 14 4.93 13.16 -14.55
N GLU A 15 4.20 12.09 -14.92
CA GLU A 15 3.41 11.29 -13.99
C GLU A 15 4.30 10.65 -12.91
N VAL A 16 5.51 10.19 -13.25
CA VAL A 16 6.45 9.67 -12.25
C VAL A 16 6.87 10.74 -11.24
N GLU A 17 7.15 11.96 -11.68
CA GLU A 17 7.56 13.05 -10.79
C GLU A 17 6.40 13.56 -9.92
N GLU A 18 5.18 13.62 -10.46
CA GLU A 18 3.98 13.92 -9.68
C GLU A 18 3.71 12.83 -8.63
N ALA A 19 4.08 11.56 -8.90
CA ALA A 19 3.86 10.43 -8.00
C ALA A 19 4.72 10.59 -6.76
N LYS A 20 6.00 10.87 -7.00
CA LYS A 20 6.99 11.12 -5.95
C LYS A 20 6.53 12.26 -5.06
N LYS A 21 6.16 13.40 -5.65
CA LYS A 21 5.67 14.57 -4.90
C LYS A 21 4.44 14.26 -4.06
N THR A 22 3.48 13.53 -4.61
CA THR A 22 2.25 13.15 -3.91
C THR A 22 2.53 12.21 -2.75
N VAL A 23 3.39 11.20 -2.95
CA VAL A 23 3.81 10.26 -1.90
C VAL A 23 4.57 11.00 -0.79
N ASP A 24 5.52 11.87 -1.15
CA ASP A 24 6.30 12.66 -0.17
C ASP A 24 5.41 13.60 0.65
N ALA A 25 4.44 14.26 0.01
CA ALA A 25 3.46 15.11 0.68
C ALA A 25 2.55 14.31 1.63
N ALA A 26 2.12 13.11 1.23
CA ALA A 26 1.30 12.24 2.05
C ALA A 26 2.07 11.75 3.31
N ILE A 27 3.34 11.34 3.13
CA ILE A 27 4.23 10.88 4.21
C ILE A 27 4.46 11.99 5.24
N THR A 28 4.88 13.17 4.77
CA THR A 28 5.21 14.31 5.64
C THR A 28 3.98 14.91 6.31
N GLY A 29 2.83 14.92 5.64
CA GLY A 29 1.61 15.55 6.11
C GLY A 29 0.76 14.68 7.04
N CYS A 30 -0.05 13.81 6.45
CA CYS A 30 -1.14 13.14 7.16
C CYS A 30 -0.76 11.75 7.66
N MET A 31 0.12 11.05 6.95
CA MET A 31 0.56 9.71 7.37
C MET A 31 1.38 9.75 8.66
N SER A 32 2.26 10.74 8.83
CA SER A 32 2.98 10.97 10.11
C SER A 32 2.03 11.13 11.30
N LYS A 33 0.90 11.82 11.10
CA LYS A 33 -0.17 11.99 12.10
C LYS A 33 -0.93 10.70 12.37
N ILE A 34 -1.31 9.95 11.33
CA ILE A 34 -1.94 8.62 11.46
C ILE A 34 -1.01 7.70 12.27
N LEU A 35 0.30 7.78 11.97
CA LEU A 35 1.39 7.10 12.64
C LEU A 35 1.67 7.57 14.07
N ALA A 36 1.12 8.70 14.49
CA ALA A 36 1.50 9.37 15.74
C ALA A 36 3.02 9.47 15.90
N ASN A 37 3.74 9.66 14.78
CA ASN A 37 5.19 9.63 14.67
C ASN A 37 5.87 8.33 15.18
N LYS A 38 5.14 7.21 15.21
CA LYS A 38 5.65 5.88 15.53
C LYS A 38 5.74 5.01 14.28
N PRO A 39 6.65 4.03 14.24
CA PRO A 39 6.67 3.03 13.17
C PRO A 39 5.31 2.35 12.99
N LEU A 40 5.02 1.91 11.76
CA LEU A 40 3.89 1.03 11.52
C LEU A 40 4.26 -0.38 12.00
N GLU A 41 3.68 -0.80 13.12
CA GLU A 41 3.81 -2.17 13.59
C GLU A 41 2.85 -3.07 12.82
N ALA A 42 3.36 -4.23 12.40
CA ALA A 42 2.61 -5.27 11.72
C ALA A 42 3.14 -6.63 12.15
N GLU A 43 2.22 -7.57 12.38
CA GLU A 43 2.54 -8.95 12.68
C GLU A 43 2.37 -9.78 11.41
N ILE A 44 3.33 -10.67 11.17
CA ILE A 44 3.29 -11.62 10.06
C ILE A 44 3.01 -12.99 10.66
N GLY A 45 1.93 -13.64 10.22
CA GLY A 45 1.55 -14.94 10.77
C GLY A 45 0.61 -15.69 9.85
N GLY A 46 0.90 -16.98 9.65
CA GLY A 46 0.16 -17.82 8.72
C GLY A 46 0.56 -17.61 7.27
N LEU A 47 0.02 -18.47 6.41
CA LEU A 47 0.21 -18.45 4.96
C LEU A 47 -1.16 -18.63 4.31
N ASP A 48 -1.33 -17.98 3.17
CA ASP A 48 -2.54 -18.10 2.36
C ASP A 48 -2.22 -18.05 0.87
N VAL A 49 -3.16 -18.49 0.03
CA VAL A 49 -3.01 -18.60 -1.41
C VAL A 49 -3.95 -17.66 -2.12
N MET A 50 -3.48 -17.06 -3.22
CA MET A 50 -4.33 -16.18 -4.02
C MET A 50 -5.33 -17.03 -4.83
N ASN A 51 -6.60 -16.60 -4.83
CA ASN A 51 -7.75 -17.28 -5.44
C ASN A 51 -8.26 -18.52 -4.69
N ASP A 52 -7.87 -18.72 -3.42
CA ASP A 52 -8.46 -19.72 -2.51
C ASP A 52 -8.41 -21.20 -2.96
N ASP A 53 -7.63 -21.54 -3.99
CA ASP A 53 -7.43 -22.91 -4.48
C ASP A 53 -5.97 -23.36 -4.31
N PRO A 54 -5.65 -24.11 -3.24
CA PRO A 54 -4.29 -24.62 -2.99
C PRO A 54 -3.79 -25.57 -4.08
N ALA A 55 -4.66 -26.29 -4.78
CA ALA A 55 -4.26 -27.26 -5.80
C ALA A 55 -3.74 -26.59 -7.09
N HIS A 56 -4.17 -25.35 -7.34
CA HIS A 56 -3.76 -24.55 -8.51
C HIS A 56 -3.10 -23.22 -8.12
N ALA A 57 -2.61 -23.12 -6.88
CA ALA A 57 -2.03 -21.90 -6.35
C ALA A 57 -0.78 -21.47 -7.14
N ARG A 58 -0.78 -20.23 -7.62
CA ARG A 58 0.38 -19.59 -8.27
C ARG A 58 1.07 -18.56 -7.38
N VAL A 59 0.37 -18.08 -6.36
CA VAL A 59 0.86 -17.07 -5.42
C VAL A 59 0.54 -17.55 -4.02
N LEU A 60 1.59 -17.74 -3.22
CA LEU A 60 1.54 -17.98 -1.79
C LEU A 60 2.03 -16.71 -1.11
N TYR A 61 1.31 -16.22 -0.12
CA TYR A 61 1.67 -15.01 0.61
C TYR A 61 1.55 -15.23 2.12
N ALA A 62 2.31 -14.46 2.88
CA ALA A 62 2.19 -14.43 4.33
C ALA A 62 1.09 -13.43 4.73
N CYS A 63 0.25 -13.82 5.67
CA CYS A 63 -0.80 -12.93 6.15
C CYS A 63 -0.19 -11.88 7.09
N VAL A 64 -0.70 -10.66 6.98
CA VAL A 64 -0.24 -9.52 7.77
C VAL A 64 -1.41 -8.94 8.54
N SER A 65 -1.25 -8.75 9.85
CA SER A 65 -2.23 -8.09 10.70
C SER A 65 -1.62 -6.82 11.30
N SER A 66 -2.43 -5.77 11.37
CA SER A 66 -2.05 -4.51 12.02
C SER A 66 -3.30 -3.66 12.22
N GLY A 67 -3.45 -3.08 13.41
CA GLY A 67 -4.59 -2.21 13.71
C GLY A 67 -4.60 -0.90 12.92
N ARG A 68 -3.48 -0.56 12.25
CA ARG A 68 -3.30 0.76 11.60
C ARG A 68 -2.95 0.65 10.11
N LEU A 69 -2.63 -0.54 9.62
CA LEU A 69 -2.24 -0.78 8.22
C LEU A 69 -3.38 -0.51 7.23
N VAL A 70 -4.62 -0.91 7.54
CA VAL A 70 -5.77 -0.64 6.67
C VAL A 70 -6.00 0.85 6.52
N LEU A 71 -6.01 1.59 7.64
CA LEU A 71 -6.16 3.05 7.64
C LEU A 71 -5.01 3.72 6.86
N PHE A 72 -3.78 3.24 7.05
CA PHE A 72 -2.62 3.71 6.30
C PHE A 72 -2.79 3.50 4.79
N ALA A 73 -3.15 2.29 4.36
CA ALA A 73 -3.34 1.94 2.96
C ALA A 73 -4.49 2.73 2.30
N THR A 74 -5.65 2.84 2.97
CA THR A 74 -6.78 3.64 2.48
C THR A 74 -6.40 5.09 2.23
N PHE A 75 -5.57 5.67 3.11
CA PHE A 75 -5.11 7.04 2.94
C PHE A 75 -4.20 7.20 1.71
N THR A 76 -3.28 6.26 1.49
CA THR A 76 -2.45 6.21 0.27
C THR A 76 -3.31 6.15 -0.99
N VAL A 77 -4.39 5.36 -0.95
CA VAL A 77 -5.33 5.25 -2.08
C VAL A 77 -6.04 6.57 -2.34
N LEU A 78 -6.55 7.23 -1.30
CA LEU A 78 -7.29 8.49 -1.41
C LEU A 78 -6.43 9.64 -1.95
N HIS A 79 -5.18 9.76 -1.52
CA HIS A 79 -4.28 10.82 -2.00
C HIS A 79 -3.80 10.60 -3.44
N CYS A 80 -3.71 9.35 -3.89
CA CYS A 80 -3.37 9.00 -5.27
C CYS A 80 -4.61 8.75 -6.14
N SER A 81 -5.82 9.18 -5.74
CA SER A 81 -7.08 8.87 -6.45
C SER A 81 -7.23 9.57 -7.79
N SER A 82 -6.47 10.65 -8.04
CA SER A 82 -6.48 11.38 -9.31
C SER A 82 -6.03 10.51 -10.49
N TRP A 83 -5.44 9.35 -10.23
CA TRP A 83 -4.76 8.51 -11.24
C TRP A 83 -5.44 7.16 -11.46
N SER A 84 -6.68 7.01 -11.03
CA SER A 84 -7.46 5.77 -11.19
C SER A 84 -8.57 5.90 -12.25
N LEU A 85 -8.44 6.83 -13.18
CA LEU A 85 -9.38 7.04 -14.29
C LEU A 85 -8.65 7.16 -15.64
N ILE A 86 -7.81 6.17 -15.97
CA ILE A 86 -7.55 5.76 -17.37
C ILE A 86 -7.50 4.24 -17.40
#